data_AF-A0A356L2M3-F1
#
_entry.id   AF-A0A356L2M3-F1
#
_cell.length_a   1.000
_cell.length_b   1.000
_cell.length_c   1.000
_cell.angle_alpha   90.00
_cell.angle_beta   90.00
_cell.angle_gamma   90.00
#
_symmetry.space_group_name_H-M   'P 1'
#
loop_
_entity.id
_entity.type
_entity.pdbx_description
1 polymer ?
#
loop_
_entity_poly.entity_id
_entity_poly.type
_entity_poly.pdbx_seq_one_letter_code
_entity_poly.pdbx_strand_id
1 'polypeptide(L)'
;AALLQETLACCREDGKRYYLGGYSLAGLFSLWAAYQTDHFLAVAAVSPSVWFPGFLPYMREHAIQVPAVYLSLGDREEKTKNLVMASVGSCIREGAAWLQRQGVQTVLEWNAGNHFREPEVRTAKGFAWLMKEGDGKGEAER
;
A
#
# COMPACT_ATOMS: atom_id res chain seq x y z
N ALA A 1 15.77 -6.03 -0.94
CA ALA A 1 16.55 -4.87 -1.43
C ALA A 1 16.69 -4.85 -2.95
N ALA A 2 17.18 -5.91 -3.61
CA ALA A 2 17.44 -5.92 -5.06
C ALA A 2 16.25 -5.45 -5.94
N LEU A 3 15.04 -5.98 -5.72
CA LEU A 3 13.84 -5.57 -6.46
C LEU A 3 13.52 -4.07 -6.32
N LEU A 4 13.76 -3.48 -5.14
CA LEU A 4 13.57 -2.03 -4.96
C LEU A 4 14.59 -1.23 -5.74
N GLN A 5 15.86 -1.68 -5.79
CA GLN A 5 16.89 -1.02 -6.59
C GLN A 5 16.58 -1.06 -8.08
N GLU A 6 16.07 -2.18 -8.58
CA GLU A 6 15.60 -2.32 -9.96
C GLU A 6 14.38 -1.41 -10.23
N THR A 7 13.42 -1.36 -9.30
CA THR A 7 12.26 -0.47 -9.42
C THR A 7 12.69 1.00 -9.47
N LEU A 8 13.57 1.42 -8.56
CA LEU A 8 14.13 2.77 -8.54
C LEU A 8 14.96 3.09 -9.79
N ALA A 9 15.61 2.10 -10.40
CA ALA A 9 16.31 2.27 -11.67
C ALA A 9 15.38 2.64 -12.82
N CYS A 10 14.13 2.18 -12.80
CA CYS A 10 13.09 2.56 -13.77
C CYS A 10 12.46 3.93 -13.50
N CYS A 11 12.74 4.56 -12.35
CA CYS A 11 12.09 5.79 -11.89
C CYS A 11 13.06 6.98 -11.78
N ARG A 12 13.95 7.18 -12.76
CA ARG A 12 15.04 8.19 -12.67
C ARG A 12 14.85 9.45 -13.50
N GLU A 13 13.73 9.57 -14.22
CA GLU A 13 13.47 10.76 -15.03
C GLU A 13 13.16 11.96 -14.13
N ASP A 14 13.95 13.03 -14.29
CA ASP A 14 13.82 14.26 -13.53
C ASP A 14 12.48 14.95 -13.78
N GLY A 15 11.93 15.58 -12.74
CA GLY A 15 10.64 16.29 -12.81
C GLY A 15 9.41 15.38 -12.93
N LYS A 16 9.58 14.06 -12.95
CA LYS A 16 8.46 13.11 -12.87
C LYS A 16 8.08 12.82 -11.42
N ARG A 17 6.80 12.52 -11.24
CA ARG A 17 6.22 12.05 -9.98
C ARG A 17 5.99 10.55 -10.09
N TYR A 18 6.44 9.80 -9.10
CA TYR A 18 6.31 8.34 -9.10
C TYR A 18 5.34 7.88 -8.02
N TYR A 19 4.51 6.91 -8.40
CA TYR A 19 3.61 6.19 -7.53
C TYR A 19 3.95 4.71 -7.64
N LEU A 20 3.95 4.01 -6.51
CA LEU A 20 4.17 2.57 -6.50
C LEU A 20 2.89 1.86 -6.07
N GLY A 21 2.61 0.71 -6.67
CA GLY A 21 1.49 -0.10 -6.22
C GLY A 21 1.55 -1.52 -6.70
N GLY A 22 0.76 -2.37 -6.05
CA GLY A 22 0.74 -3.79 -6.37
C GLY A 22 -0.38 -4.54 -5.67
N TYR A 23 -0.61 -5.75 -6.16
CA TYR A 23 -1.61 -6.69 -5.65
C TYR A 23 -0.96 -7.84 -4.88
N SER A 24 -1.56 -8.31 -3.79
CA SER A 24 -1.04 -9.47 -3.04
C SER A 24 0.39 -9.24 -2.51
N LEU A 25 1.34 -10.11 -2.84
CA LEU A 25 2.76 -9.93 -2.50
C LEU A 25 3.37 -8.66 -3.09
N ALA A 26 2.92 -8.21 -4.27
CA ALA A 26 3.36 -6.93 -4.81
C ALA A 26 2.80 -5.75 -4.00
N GLY A 27 1.61 -5.90 -3.41
CA GLY A 27 1.05 -4.94 -2.45
C GLY A 27 1.84 -4.90 -1.14
N LEU A 28 2.26 -6.06 -0.62
CA LEU A 28 3.17 -6.14 0.52
C LEU A 28 4.52 -5.47 0.21
N PHE A 29 5.10 -5.76 -0.95
CA PHE A 29 6.35 -5.12 -1.40
C PHE A 29 6.19 -3.60 -1.50
N SER A 30 5.07 -3.13 -2.05
CA SER A 30 4.81 -1.70 -2.19
C SER A 30 4.74 -1.01 -0.82
N LEU A 31 4.06 -1.60 0.17
CA LEU A 31 4.07 -1.09 1.54
C LEU A 31 5.46 -1.11 2.15
N TRP A 32 6.19 -2.22 2.03
CA TRP A 32 7.55 -2.30 2.55
C TRP A 32 8.47 -1.24 1.92
N ALA A 33 8.37 -1.02 0.61
CA ALA A 33 9.12 0.01 -0.12
C ALA A 33 8.81 1.43 0.41
N ALA A 34 7.58 1.69 0.83
CA ALA A 34 7.19 2.95 1.46
C ALA A 34 7.93 3.24 2.78
N TYR A 35 8.48 2.23 3.44
CA TYR A 35 9.35 2.37 4.62
C TYR A 35 10.84 2.45 4.26
N GLN A 36 11.22 2.18 3.01
CA GLN A 36 12.63 2.17 2.60
C GLN A 36 13.10 3.48 1.97
N THR A 37 12.21 4.23 1.34
CA THR A 37 12.58 5.37 0.49
C THR A 37 11.43 6.36 0.36
N ASP A 38 11.79 7.63 0.23
CA ASP A 38 10.93 8.79 -0.03
C ASP A 38 10.75 9.08 -1.53
N HIS A 39 11.27 8.23 -2.42
CA HIS A 39 11.22 8.44 -3.88
C HIS A 39 9.80 8.40 -4.47
N PHE A 40 8.85 7.79 -3.77
CA PHE A 40 7.45 7.68 -4.20
C PHE A 40 6.57 8.68 -3.45
N LEU A 41 5.68 9.35 -4.18
CA LEU A 41 4.73 10.30 -3.57
C LEU A 41 3.64 9.61 -2.76
N ALA A 42 3.24 8.40 -3.17
CA ALA A 42 2.22 7.61 -2.50
C ALA A 42 2.29 6.15 -2.94
N VAL A 43 1.69 5.27 -2.14
CA VAL A 43 1.64 3.83 -2.41
C VAL A 43 0.23 3.25 -2.43
N ALA A 44 -0.09 2.39 -3.39
CA ALA A 44 -1.33 1.61 -3.43
C ALA A 44 -1.06 0.12 -3.17
N ALA A 45 -1.54 -0.37 -2.04
CA ALA A 45 -1.40 -1.77 -1.65
C ALA A 45 -2.76 -2.47 -1.65
N VAL A 46 -2.96 -3.31 -2.65
CA VAL A 46 -4.26 -3.93 -2.95
C VAL A 46 -4.22 -5.41 -2.57
N SER A 47 -5.15 -5.84 -1.73
CA SER A 47 -5.11 -7.16 -1.09
C SER A 47 -3.71 -7.53 -0.57
N PRO A 48 -3.00 -6.61 0.12
CA PRO A 48 -1.60 -6.84 0.43
C PRO A 48 -1.47 -8.01 1.40
N SER A 49 -0.44 -8.83 1.21
CA SER A 49 -0.15 -9.99 2.07
C SER A 49 0.40 -9.57 3.45
N VAL A 50 -0.26 -8.65 4.15
CA VAL A 50 0.16 -8.09 5.45
C VAL A 50 0.11 -9.11 6.60
N TRP A 51 -0.48 -10.28 6.36
CA TRP A 51 -0.37 -11.45 7.22
C TRP A 51 1.03 -12.08 7.22
N PHE A 52 1.92 -11.66 6.31
CA PHE A 52 3.28 -12.20 6.23
C PHE A 52 4.00 -11.99 7.57
N PRO A 53 4.68 -13.03 8.11
CA PRO A 53 5.23 -12.99 9.46
C PRO A 53 6.13 -11.77 9.72
N GLY A 54 5.90 -11.10 10.84
CA GLY A 54 6.72 -9.97 11.29
C GLY A 54 6.42 -8.62 10.63
N PHE A 55 5.51 -8.54 9.65
CA PHE A 55 5.30 -7.28 8.93
C PHE A 55 4.69 -6.16 9.80
N LEU A 56 3.74 -6.46 10.68
CA LEU A 56 3.19 -5.46 11.60
C LEU A 56 4.21 -4.95 12.64
N PRO A 57 4.97 -5.83 13.33
CA PRO A 57 6.11 -5.38 14.13
C PRO A 57 7.08 -4.49 13.33
N TYR A 58 7.41 -4.91 12.11
CA TYR A 58 8.27 -4.14 11.22
C TYR A 58 7.74 -2.71 10.98
N MET A 59 6.44 -2.56 10.66
CA MET A 59 5.81 -1.25 10.48
C MET A 59 5.92 -0.35 11.71
N ARG A 60 6.00 -0.91 12.93
CA ARG A 60 6.09 -0.15 14.18
C ARG A 60 7.51 0.29 14.52
N GLU A 61 8.49 -0.49 14.10
CA GLU A 61 9.90 -0.26 14.37
C GLU A 61 10.54 0.72 13.36
N HIS A 62 9.84 1.03 12.28
CA HIS A 62 10.36 1.85 11.18
C HIS A 62 9.46 3.06 10.92
N ALA A 63 10.07 4.19 10.55
CA ALA A 63 9.34 5.36 10.07
C ALA A 63 8.99 5.18 8.60
N ILE A 64 7.72 5.44 8.26
CA ILE A 64 7.28 5.47 6.87
C ILE A 64 7.77 6.75 6.19
N GLN A 65 8.16 6.64 4.92
CA GLN A 65 8.79 7.71 4.15
C GLN A 65 7.83 8.39 3.16
N VAL A 66 6.65 7.80 2.92
CA VAL A 66 5.65 8.34 2.01
C VAL A 66 4.51 9.03 2.76
N PRO A 67 3.95 10.13 2.25
CA PRO A 67 2.88 10.87 2.91
C PRO A 67 1.49 10.24 2.76
N ALA A 68 1.27 9.35 1.80
CA ALA A 68 -0.05 8.78 1.51
C ALA A 68 0.00 7.29 1.12
N VAL A 69 -0.97 6.52 1.63
CA VAL A 69 -1.11 5.09 1.39
C VAL A 69 -2.57 4.71 1.15
N TYR A 70 -2.84 4.07 0.01
CA TYR A 70 -4.11 3.41 -0.28
C TYR A 70 -4.05 1.93 0.08
N LEU A 71 -5.00 1.45 0.88
CA LEU A 71 -5.16 0.05 1.22
C LEU A 71 -6.51 -0.47 0.71
N SER A 72 -6.54 -1.70 0.22
CA SER A 72 -7.79 -2.38 -0.16
C SER A 72 -7.79 -3.83 0.26
N LEU A 73 -8.95 -4.36 0.68
CA LEU A 73 -9.14 -5.78 0.97
C LEU A 73 -10.54 -6.26 0.60
N GLY A 74 -10.66 -7.51 0.14
CA GLY A 74 -11.93 -8.20 -0.05
C GLY A 74 -12.55 -8.67 1.27
N ASP A 75 -13.85 -8.51 1.43
CA ASP A 75 -14.62 -8.88 2.63
C ASP A 75 -14.73 -10.41 2.89
N ARG A 76 -14.28 -11.23 1.94
CA ARG A 76 -14.16 -12.69 2.09
C ARG A 76 -12.71 -13.17 2.17
N GLU A 77 -11.71 -12.29 2.11
CA GLU A 77 -10.29 -12.70 2.19
C GLU A 77 -9.93 -13.24 3.57
N GLU A 78 -10.51 -12.68 4.64
CA GLU A 78 -10.37 -13.20 6.01
C GLU A 78 -11.18 -14.48 6.26
N LYS A 79 -12.04 -14.89 5.31
CA LYS A 79 -12.92 -16.07 5.42
C LYS A 79 -12.32 -17.29 4.73
N THR A 80 -11.06 -17.57 5.01
CA THR A 80 -10.30 -18.71 4.46
C THR A 80 -9.97 -19.74 5.54
N LYS A 81 -9.76 -21.01 5.14
CA LYS A 81 -9.40 -22.10 6.06
C LYS A 81 -8.00 -21.97 6.64
N ASN A 82 -7.08 -21.32 5.92
CA ASN A 82 -5.72 -21.09 6.40
C ASN A 82 -5.73 -19.96 7.44
N LEU A 83 -5.54 -20.31 8.72
CA LEU A 83 -5.61 -19.36 9.84
C LEU A 83 -4.61 -18.20 9.71
N VAL A 84 -3.42 -18.45 9.15
CA VAL A 84 -2.42 -17.41 8.93
C VAL A 84 -2.94 -16.39 7.92
N MET A 85 -3.45 -16.86 6.78
CA MET A 85 -4.02 -15.96 5.77
C MET A 85 -5.32 -15.30 6.24
N ALA A 86 -6.13 -15.98 7.05
CA ALA A 86 -7.36 -15.44 7.61
C ALA A 86 -7.10 -14.20 8.49
N SER A 87 -5.91 -14.08 9.08
CA SER A 87 -5.50 -12.90 9.84
C SER A 87 -5.35 -11.62 9.01
N VAL A 88 -5.37 -11.70 7.67
CA VAL A 88 -5.19 -10.54 6.77
C VAL A 88 -6.13 -9.38 7.11
N GLY A 89 -7.37 -9.68 7.50
CA GLY A 89 -8.36 -8.66 7.85
C GLY A 89 -8.02 -7.91 9.14
N SER A 90 -7.59 -8.61 10.19
CA SER A 90 -7.09 -7.97 11.41
C SER A 90 -5.81 -7.20 11.13
N CYS A 91 -4.88 -7.80 10.37
CA CYS A 91 -3.58 -7.18 10.09
C CYS A 91 -3.71 -5.89 9.29
N ILE A 92 -4.57 -5.86 8.27
CA ILE A 92 -4.74 -4.65 7.44
C ILE A 92 -5.44 -3.52 8.22
N ARG A 93 -6.39 -3.85 9.10
CA ARG A 93 -7.05 -2.86 9.97
C ARG A 93 -6.06 -2.24 10.95
N GLU A 94 -5.23 -3.08 11.58
CA GLU A 94 -4.20 -2.62 12.50
C GLU A 94 -3.11 -1.80 11.82
N GLY A 95 -2.66 -2.22 10.62
CA GLY A 95 -1.73 -1.49 9.79
C GLY A 95 -2.29 -0.13 9.36
N ALA A 96 -3.54 -0.07 8.89
CA ALA A 96 -4.21 1.18 8.52
C ALA A 96 -4.29 2.15 9.71
N ALA A 97 -4.70 1.66 10.88
CA ALA A 97 -4.77 2.46 12.10
C ALA A 97 -3.39 2.95 12.55
N TRP A 98 -2.33 2.14 12.36
CA TRP A 98 -0.96 2.56 12.64
C TRP A 98 -0.53 3.71 11.72
N LEU A 99 -0.72 3.57 10.41
CA LEU A 99 -0.37 4.60 9.42
C LEU A 99 -1.08 5.93 9.72
N GLN A 100 -2.38 5.88 10.04
CA GLN A 100 -3.14 7.06 10.44
C GLN A 100 -2.57 7.73 11.71
N ARG A 101 -2.14 6.95 12.70
CA ARG A 101 -1.48 7.49 13.91
C ARG A 101 -0.14 8.16 13.61
N GLN A 102 0.55 7.73 12.57
CA GLN A 102 1.79 8.37 12.09
C GLN A 102 1.53 9.64 11.26
N GLY A 103 0.27 10.05 11.08
CA GLY A 103 -0.09 11.22 10.27
C GLY A 103 -0.08 10.97 8.76
N VAL A 104 0.03 9.71 8.32
CA VAL A 104 -0.03 9.35 6.90
C VAL A 104 -1.46 9.43 6.41
N GLN A 105 -1.67 10.07 5.27
CA GLN A 105 -2.97 10.08 4.61
C GLN A 105 -3.32 8.66 4.14
N THR A 106 -4.24 8.02 4.85
CA THR A 106 -4.48 6.58 4.68
C THR A 106 -5.96 6.29 4.49
N VAL A 107 -6.28 5.53 3.44
CA VAL A 107 -7.61 4.95 3.22
C VAL A 107 -7.55 3.43 3.26
N LEU A 108 -8.60 2.80 3.79
CA LEU A 108 -8.80 1.35 3.75
C LEU A 108 -10.16 1.07 3.11
N GLU A 109 -10.15 0.63 1.85
CA GLU A 109 -11.36 0.31 1.07
C GLU A 109 -11.68 -1.19 1.12
N TRP A 110 -12.87 -1.53 1.63
CA TRP A 110 -13.41 -2.88 1.58
C TRP A 110 -14.13 -3.14 0.26
N ASN A 111 -13.87 -4.30 -0.33
CA ASN A 111 -14.45 -4.72 -1.60
C ASN A 111 -15.26 -6.00 -1.41
N ALA A 112 -16.39 -6.14 -2.10
CA ALA A 112 -17.19 -7.36 -2.03
C ALA A 112 -16.48 -8.49 -2.80
N GLY A 113 -16.06 -9.57 -2.14
CA GLY A 113 -15.39 -10.68 -2.81
C GLY A 113 -14.21 -11.28 -2.05
N ASN A 114 -13.62 -12.30 -2.69
CA ASN A 114 -12.39 -12.92 -2.22
C ASN A 114 -11.16 -12.28 -2.91
N HIS A 115 -9.99 -12.86 -2.67
CA HIS A 115 -8.70 -12.38 -3.16
C HIS A 115 -8.59 -12.28 -4.69
N PHE A 116 -9.42 -13.00 -5.45
CA PHE A 116 -9.31 -13.07 -6.90
C PHE A 116 -10.41 -12.31 -7.63
N ARG A 117 -11.27 -11.59 -6.91
CA ARG A 117 -12.35 -10.83 -7.52
C ARG A 117 -11.88 -9.45 -7.94
N GLU A 118 -11.97 -9.20 -9.24
CA GLU A 118 -11.74 -7.90 -9.89
C GLU A 118 -10.38 -7.25 -9.54
N PRO A 119 -9.26 -8.00 -9.58
CA PRO A 119 -7.96 -7.47 -9.16
C PRO A 119 -7.54 -6.25 -9.99
N GLU A 120 -7.85 -6.23 -11.28
CA GLU A 120 -7.60 -5.10 -12.18
C GLU A 120 -8.36 -3.83 -11.77
N VAL A 121 -9.67 -3.94 -11.49
CA VAL A 121 -10.50 -2.79 -11.10
C VAL A 121 -10.04 -2.23 -9.74
N ARG A 122 -9.77 -3.12 -8.79
CA ARG A 122 -9.30 -2.73 -7.45
C ARG A 122 -7.92 -2.07 -7.51
N THR A 123 -7.06 -2.52 -8.39
CA THR A 123 -5.75 -1.90 -8.64
C THR A 123 -5.88 -0.55 -9.31
N ALA A 124 -6.73 -0.42 -10.34
CA ALA A 124 -7.00 0.85 -10.99
C ALA A 124 -7.55 1.90 -10.02
N LYS A 125 -8.49 1.52 -9.13
CA LYS A 125 -9.00 2.40 -8.06
C LYS A 125 -7.89 2.91 -7.14
N GLY A 126 -6.97 2.03 -6.74
CA GLY A 126 -5.83 2.40 -5.92
C GLY A 126 -4.98 3.49 -6.57
N PHE A 127 -4.55 3.28 -7.82
CA PHE A 127 -3.78 4.29 -8.55
C PHE A 127 -4.58 5.58 -8.82
N ALA A 128 -5.87 5.48 -9.13
CA ALA A 128 -6.73 6.65 -9.31
C ALA A 128 -6.78 7.52 -8.04
N TRP A 129 -6.85 6.89 -6.86
CA TRP A 129 -6.78 7.59 -5.59
C TRP A 129 -5.42 8.27 -5.38
N LEU A 130 -4.31 7.57 -5.65
CA LEU A 130 -2.96 8.15 -5.51
C LEU A 130 -2.77 9.40 -6.38
N MET A 131 -3.22 9.36 -7.64
CA MET A 131 -3.07 10.48 -8.57
C MET A 131 -3.88 11.70 -8.12
N LYS A 132 -5.11 11.48 -7.61
CA LYS A 132 -5.96 12.57 -7.11
C LYS A 132 -5.36 13.26 -5.88
N GLU A 133 -4.82 12.50 -4.93
CA GLU A 133 -4.26 13.06 -3.69
C GLU A 133 -2.86 13.64 -3.90
N GLY A 134 -2.08 13.12 -4.86
CA GLY A 134 -0.79 13.68 -5.25
C GLY A 134 -0.89 15.03 -5.97
N ASP A 135 -2.05 15.33 -6.56
CA ASP A 135 -2.31 16.64 -7.20
C ASP A 135 -2.69 17.73 -6.17
N GLY A 136 -3.25 17.36 -5.02
CA GLY A 136 -3.65 18.30 -3.96
C GLY A 136 -2.49 19.04 -3.27
N LYS A 137 -1.24 18.59 -3.44
CA LYS A 137 -0.03 19.29 -2.96
C LYS A 137 0.65 20.16 -4.02
N GLY A 138 0.22 20.11 -5.29
CA GLY A 138 0.82 20.89 -6.38
C GLY A 138 0.39 22.36 -6.43
N GLU A 139 -0.74 22.70 -5.82
CA GLU A 139 -1.31 24.06 -5.83
C GLU A 139 -1.03 24.84 -4.53
N ALA A 140 -0.75 24.17 -3.41
CA ALA A 140 -0.52 24.83 -2.13
C ALA A 140 0.90 25.44 -1.98
N GLU A 141 1.81 25.15 -2.92
CA GLU A 141 3.21 25.63 -2.90
C GLU A 141 3.65 26.28 -4.24
N ARG A 142 2.70 26.85 -5.01
CA ARG A 142 3.00 27.71 -6.16
C ARG A 142 2.50 29.13 -5.95
#